data_AF-A0A640M6Z1-F1
#
_entry.id   AF-A0A640M6Z1-F1
#
_cell.length_a   1.000
_cell.length_b   1.000
_cell.length_c   1.000
_cell.angle_alpha   90.00
_cell.angle_beta   90.00
_cell.angle_gamma   90.00
#
_symmetry.space_group_name_H-M   'P 1'
#
loop_
_entity.id
_entity.type
_entity.pdbx_description
1 polymer ?
#
loop_
_entity_poly.entity_id
_entity_poly.type
_entity_poly.pdbx_seq_one_letter_code
_entity_poly.pdbx_strand_id
1 'polypeptide(L)'
;MQQTLEKIGKQVFYKRLQQKMTQEELCQGICSVSYLSKIENGKIEASEEILQLLCTRLEIAVTDLRDVEEDVKGKLDEWLNALVHLDKPQVERIYEELQSEMKHVLKL
;
A
#
# COMPACT_ATOMS: atom_id res chain seq x y z
N MET A 1 8.00 4.60 -12.65
CA MET A 1 8.94 4.16 -11.59
C MET A 1 9.19 5.20 -10.49
N GLN A 2 8.69 6.44 -10.56
CA GLN A 2 9.01 7.49 -9.58
C GLN A 2 7.86 7.85 -8.62
N GLN A 3 6.72 7.14 -8.68
CA GLN A 3 5.53 7.41 -7.85
C GLN A 3 5.33 6.43 -6.67
N THR A 4 6.19 5.44 -6.52
CA THR A 4 5.98 4.32 -5.58
C THR A 4 6.48 4.63 -4.16
N LEU A 5 7.50 5.49 -3.98
CA LEU A 5 8.17 5.71 -2.69
C LEU A 5 7.38 6.60 -1.72
N GLU A 6 6.70 7.65 -2.21
CA GLU A 6 5.83 8.51 -1.38
C GLU A 6 4.68 7.74 -0.70
N LYS A 7 4.13 6.72 -1.38
CA LYS A 7 3.04 5.90 -0.83
C LYS A 7 3.51 5.01 0.32
N ILE A 8 4.73 4.49 0.24
CA ILE A 8 5.27 3.55 1.23
C ILE A 8 5.42 4.22 2.59
N GLY A 9 5.85 5.49 2.64
CA GLY A 9 5.97 6.24 3.90
C GLY A 9 4.65 6.30 4.69
N LYS A 10 3.52 6.51 3.99
CA LYS A 10 2.20 6.47 4.63
C LYS A 10 1.77 5.06 5.04
N GLN A 11 2.08 4.03 4.25
CA GLN A 11 1.79 2.65 4.62
C GLN A 11 2.54 2.24 5.89
N VAL A 12 3.82 2.61 6.00
CA VAL A 12 4.65 2.42 7.19
C VAL A 12 3.99 3.08 8.41
N PHE A 13 3.54 4.34 8.28
CA PHE A 13 2.80 5.04 9.34
C PHE A 13 1.53 4.28 9.78
N TYR A 14 0.68 3.89 8.83
CA TYR A 14 -0.59 3.22 9.16
C TYR A 14 -0.37 1.86 9.84
N LYS A 15 0.57 1.04 9.33
CA LYS A 15 0.87 -0.27 9.92
C LYS A 15 1.49 -0.11 11.32
N ARG A 16 2.39 0.86 11.51
CA ARG A 16 2.95 1.20 12.83
C ARG A 16 1.85 1.52 13.84
N LEU A 17 0.88 2.37 13.45
CA LEU A 17 -0.25 2.71 14.32
C LEU A 17 -1.15 1.51 14.61
N GLN A 18 -1.42 0.64 13.63
CA GLN A 18 -2.19 -0.59 13.85
C GLN A 18 -1.53 -1.53 14.86
N GLN A 19 -0.20 -1.58 14.86
CA GLN A 19 0.60 -2.36 15.81
C GLN A 19 0.88 -1.63 17.13
N LYS A 20 0.39 -0.39 17.30
CA LYS A 20 0.61 0.46 18.48
C LYS A 20 2.09 0.73 18.80
N MET A 21 2.96 0.71 17.78
CA MET A 21 4.39 0.97 17.94
C MET A 21 4.70 2.48 17.95
N THR A 22 5.67 2.91 18.76
CA THR A 22 6.22 4.26 18.70
C THR A 22 7.18 4.40 17.51
N GLN A 23 7.48 5.65 17.12
CA GLN A 23 8.50 5.90 16.09
C GLN A 23 9.88 5.46 16.57
N GLU A 24 10.18 5.60 17.86
CA GLU A 24 11.43 5.16 18.47
C GLU A 24 11.61 3.64 18.37
N GLU A 25 10.55 2.88 18.67
CA GLU A 25 10.56 1.41 18.56
C GLU A 25 10.77 0.94 17.11
N LEU A 26 10.13 1.60 16.15
CA LEU A 26 10.25 1.22 14.74
C LEU A 26 11.63 1.58 14.17
N CYS A 27 12.14 2.79 14.44
CA CYS A 27 13.39 3.28 13.83
C CYS A 27 14.66 2.75 14.52
N GLN A 28 14.53 2.11 15.70
CA GLN A 28 15.67 1.64 16.48
C GLN A 28 16.61 0.77 15.63
N GLY A 29 17.89 1.16 15.57
CA GLY A 29 18.92 0.47 14.80
C GLY A 29 18.79 0.59 13.27
N ILE A 30 17.86 1.41 12.75
CA ILE A 30 17.69 1.68 11.32
C ILE A 30 18.01 3.15 11.01
N CYS A 31 17.31 4.08 11.65
CA CYS A 31 17.41 5.51 11.36
C CYS A 31 17.00 6.35 12.57
N SER A 32 17.07 7.68 12.46
CA SER A 32 16.63 8.57 13.54
C SER A 32 15.11 8.75 13.55
N VAL A 33 14.54 9.01 14.72
CA VAL A 33 13.10 9.29 14.90
C VAL A 33 12.64 10.46 14.00
N SER A 34 13.46 11.51 13.91
CA SER A 34 13.17 12.67 13.04
C SER A 34 13.17 12.28 11.56
N TYR A 35 14.06 11.38 11.14
CA TYR A 35 14.10 10.87 9.78
C TYR A 35 12.86 10.03 9.47
N LEU A 36 12.50 9.08 10.35
CA LEU A 36 11.26 8.30 10.23
C LEU A 36 10.02 9.20 10.17
N SER A 37 9.93 10.22 11.02
CA SER A 37 8.81 11.16 11.01
C SER A 37 8.69 11.91 9.69
N LYS A 38 9.81 12.29 9.05
CA LYS A 38 9.77 12.92 7.72
C LYS A 38 9.33 11.94 6.64
N ILE A 39 9.73 10.67 6.72
CA ILE A 39 9.28 9.61 5.79
C ILE A 39 7.76 9.41 5.93
N GLU A 40 7.27 9.20 7.16
CA GLU A 40 5.85 8.94 7.44
C GLU A 40 4.93 10.08 6.99
N ASN A 41 5.43 11.32 7.02
CA ASN A 41 4.72 12.51 6.57
C ASN A 41 4.95 12.85 5.09
N GLY A 42 5.67 12.02 4.32
CA GLY A 42 5.95 12.26 2.90
C GLY A 42 6.84 13.47 2.62
N LYS A 43 7.63 13.93 3.61
CA LYS A 43 8.53 15.08 3.46
C LYS A 43 9.87 14.72 2.83
N ILE A 44 10.26 13.45 2.92
CA ILE A 44 11.47 12.91 2.31
C ILE A 44 11.18 11.52 1.76
N GLU A 45 11.86 11.16 0.68
CA GLU A 45 11.97 9.77 0.24
C GLU A 45 13.14 9.11 0.96
N ALA A 46 12.90 7.93 1.52
CA ALA A 46 13.96 7.10 2.08
C ALA A 46 14.62 6.26 0.99
N SER A 47 15.86 5.84 1.26
CA SER A 47 16.48 4.81 0.42
C SER A 47 15.70 3.49 0.53
N GLU A 48 15.77 2.70 -0.54
CA GLU A 48 15.14 1.39 -0.63
C GLU A 48 15.57 0.48 0.54
N GLU A 49 16.85 0.51 0.92
CA GLU A 49 17.38 -0.24 2.07
C GLU A 49 16.68 0.12 3.39
N ILE A 50 16.48 1.42 3.67
CA ILE A 50 15.81 1.87 4.89
C ILE A 50 14.34 1.44 4.88
N LEU A 51 13.65 1.58 3.75
CA LEU A 51 12.27 1.14 3.61
C LEU A 51 12.14 -0.37 3.81
N GLN A 52 13.05 -1.17 3.22
CA GLN A 52 13.07 -2.61 3.37
C GLN A 52 13.20 -3.02 4.85
N LEU A 53 14.12 -2.38 5.58
CA LEU A 53 14.35 -2.65 7.01
C LEU A 53 13.13 -2.28 7.86
N LEU A 54 12.49 -1.14 7.59
CA LEU A 54 11.27 -0.70 8.28
C LEU A 54 10.09 -1.63 7.99
N CYS A 55 9.90 -2.04 6.73
CA CYS A 55 8.84 -2.96 6.34
C CYS A 55 9.04 -4.35 6.94
N THR A 56 10.29 -4.82 6.99
CA THR A 56 10.65 -6.09 7.65
C THR A 56 10.29 -6.05 9.14
N ARG A 57 10.58 -4.93 9.82
CA ARG A 57 10.23 -4.72 11.24
C ARG A 57 8.73 -4.77 11.50
N LEU A 58 7.96 -4.19 10.59
CA LEU A 58 6.51 -4.14 10.66
C LEU A 58 5.84 -5.45 10.18
N GLU A 59 6.63 -6.46 9.81
CA GLU A 59 6.14 -7.71 9.23
C GLU A 59 5.21 -7.47 8.04
N ILE A 60 5.46 -6.39 7.29
CA ILE A 60 4.76 -6.11 6.05
C ILE A 60 5.36 -7.06 5.03
N ALA A 61 4.61 -8.10 4.67
CA ALA A 61 4.97 -8.90 3.52
C ALA A 61 5.13 -7.95 2.32
N VAL A 62 6.20 -8.06 1.53
CA VAL A 62 6.42 -7.17 0.36
C VAL A 62 5.21 -7.21 -0.60
N THR A 63 4.43 -8.28 -0.53
CA THR A 63 3.12 -8.43 -1.16
C THR A 63 2.03 -7.44 -0.70
N ASP A 64 2.10 -6.88 0.51
CA ASP A 64 1.24 -5.79 1.01
C ASP A 64 1.72 -4.42 0.51
N LEU A 65 2.98 -4.32 0.07
CA LEU A 65 3.53 -3.16 -0.64
C LEU A 65 3.25 -3.24 -2.16
N ARG A 66 2.61 -4.31 -2.64
CA ARG A 66 2.08 -4.36 -4.01
C ARG A 66 1.29 -3.08 -4.23
N ASP A 67 1.51 -2.44 -5.37
CA ASP A 67 0.83 -1.20 -5.69
C ASP A 67 -0.64 -1.55 -5.92
N VAL A 68 -1.43 -1.58 -4.84
CA VAL A 68 -2.86 -1.87 -4.85
C VAL A 68 -3.54 -0.94 -5.85
N GLU A 69 -2.99 0.25 -6.07
CA GLU A 69 -3.46 1.14 -7.12
C GLU A 69 -3.25 0.57 -8.52
N GLU A 70 -2.10 -0.06 -8.82
CA GLU A 70 -1.82 -0.67 -10.12
C GLU A 70 -2.69 -1.90 -10.37
N ASP A 71 -2.89 -2.75 -9.35
CA ASP A 71 -3.80 -3.91 -9.41
C ASP A 71 -5.26 -3.47 -9.60
N VAL A 72 -5.73 -2.48 -8.82
CA VAL A 72 -7.09 -1.91 -8.95
C VAL A 72 -7.28 -1.25 -10.31
N LYS A 73 -6.27 -0.52 -10.79
CA LYS A 73 -6.31 0.13 -12.11
C LYS A 73 -6.39 -0.90 -13.23
N GLY A 74 -5.60 -1.97 -13.18
CA GLY A 74 -5.70 -3.08 -14.13
C GLY A 74 -7.10 -3.70 -14.16
N LYS A 75 -7.69 -3.95 -13.00
CA LYS A 75 -9.07 -4.46 -12.90
C LYS A 75 -10.13 -3.48 -13.41
N LEU A 76 -9.95 -2.19 -13.18
CA LEU A 76 -10.84 -1.16 -13.74
C LEU A 76 -10.76 -1.10 -15.26
N ASP A 77 -9.56 -1.26 -15.84
CA ASP A 77 -9.37 -1.34 -17.29
C ASP A 77 -10.03 -2.60 -17.88
N GLU A 78 -9.93 -3.75 -17.20
CA GLU A 78 -10.65 -4.97 -17.60
C GLU A 78 -12.17 -4.80 -17.51
N TRP A 79 -12.67 -4.18 -16.45
CA TRP A 79 -14.09 -3.89 -16.27
C TRP A 79 -14.62 -2.92 -17.33
N LEU A 80 -13.85 -1.88 -17.66
CA LEU A 80 -14.18 -0.94 -18.73
C LEU A 80 -14.23 -1.63 -20.09
N ASN A 81 -13.27 -2.51 -20.39
CA ASN A 81 -13.29 -3.30 -21.63
C ASN A 81 -14.53 -4.20 -21.70
N ALA A 82 -14.89 -4.87 -20.60
CA ALA A 82 -16.10 -5.69 -20.54
C ALA A 82 -17.38 -4.86 -20.80
N LEU A 83 -17.46 -3.63 -20.26
CA LEU A 83 -18.55 -2.69 -20.53
C LEU A 83 -18.61 -2.27 -21.99
N VAL A 84 -17.47 -1.94 -22.61
CA VAL A 84 -17.37 -1.55 -24.03
C VAL A 84 -17.80 -2.70 -24.94
N HIS A 85 -17.51 -3.93 -24.56
CA HIS A 85 -17.91 -5.13 -25.31
C HIS A 85 -19.31 -5.67 -24.94
N LEU A 86 -20.02 -5.02 -24.02
CA LEU A 86 -21.34 -5.43 -23.52
C LEU A 86 -21.35 -6.87 -22.95
N ASP A 87 -20.20 -7.34 -22.44
CA ASP A 87 -20.06 -8.65 -21.78
C ASP A 87 -20.58 -8.57 -20.35
N LYS A 88 -21.91 -8.60 -20.21
CA LYS A 88 -22.59 -8.50 -18.92
C LYS A 88 -22.09 -9.55 -17.89
N PRO A 89 -21.91 -10.84 -18.23
CA PRO A 89 -21.35 -11.82 -17.31
C PRO A 89 -19.96 -11.42 -16.77
N GLN A 90 -19.08 -10.90 -17.64
CA GLN A 90 -17.75 -10.47 -17.23
C GLN A 90 -17.80 -9.20 -16.36
N VAL A 91 -18.68 -8.24 -16.69
CA VAL A 91 -18.91 -7.02 -15.90
C VAL A 91 -19.36 -7.35 -14.48
N GLU A 92 -20.33 -8.26 -14.32
CA GLU A 92 -20.86 -8.68 -13.01
C GLU A 92 -19.78 -9.39 -12.18
N ARG A 93 -19.00 -10.30 -12.81
CA ARG A 93 -17.90 -11.02 -12.13
C ARG A 93 -16.83 -10.06 -11.60
N ILE A 94 -16.32 -9.16 -12.45
CA ILE A 94 -15.24 -8.23 -12.04
C ILE A 94 -15.77 -7.25 -10.98
N TYR A 95 -17.03 -6.84 -11.05
CA TYR A 95 -17.65 -6.01 -10.02
C TYR A 95 -17.68 -6.70 -8.66
N GLU A 96 -18.06 -7.99 -8.60
CA GLU A 96 -18.08 -8.76 -7.35
C GLU A 96 -16.67 -8.95 -6.76
N GLU A 97 -15.67 -9.23 -7.62
CA GLU A 97 -14.27 -9.34 -7.22
C GLU A 97 -13.74 -8.02 -6.62
N LEU A 98 -13.98 -6.89 -7.30
CA LEU A 98 -13.60 -5.56 -6.81
C LEU A 98 -14.31 -5.21 -5.50
N GLN A 99 -15.59 -5.55 -5.36
CA GLN A 99 -16.32 -5.36 -4.11
C GLN A 99 -15.72 -6.15 -2.94
N SER A 100 -15.33 -7.40 -3.18
CA SER A 100 -14.71 -8.26 -2.18
C SER A 100 -13.37 -7.70 -1.70
N GLU A 101 -12.50 -7.32 -2.64
CA GLU A 101 -11.19 -6.74 -2.32
C GLU A 101 -11.29 -5.40 -1.60
N MET A 102 -12.25 -4.55 -1.99
CA MET A 102 -12.48 -3.26 -1.34
C MET A 102 -12.88 -3.42 0.14
N LYS A 103 -13.67 -4.44 0.49
CA LYS A 103 -14.02 -4.75 1.90
C LYS A 103 -12.79 -5.14 2.72
N HIS A 104 -11.88 -5.93 2.13
CA HIS A 104 -10.62 -6.31 2.78
C HIS A 104 -9.71 -5.10 3.07
N VAL A 105 -9.66 -4.13 2.16
CA VAL A 105 -8.88 -2.90 2.33
C VAL A 105 -9.48 -1.98 3.39
N LEU A 106 -10.81 -1.89 3.45
CA LEU A 106 -11.51 -0.97 4.37
C LEU A 106 -11.75 -1.54 5.77
N LYS A 107 -11.47 -2.83 6.03
CA LYS A 107 -11.80 -3.52 7.30
C LYS A 107 -13.25 -3.22 7.77
N LEU A 108 -14.20 -3.23 6.84
CA LEU A 108 -15.64 -3.10 7.09
C LEU A 108 -16.33 -4.46 7.03
#